data_AF-A0A0L0WEB0-F1
#
_entry.id   AF-A0A0L0WEB0-F1
#
_cell.length_a   1.000
_cell.length_b   1.000
_cell.length_c   1.000
_cell.angle_alpha   90.00
_cell.angle_beta   90.00
_cell.angle_gamma   90.00
#
_symmetry.space_group_name_H-M   'P 1'
#
loop_
_entity.id
_entity.type
_entity.pdbx_description
1 polymer ?
#
loop_
_entity_poly.entity_id
_entity_poly.type
_entity_poly.pdbx_seq_one_letter_code
_entity_poly.pdbx_strand_id
1 'polypeptide(L)'
;MLSDRIDTYSKYKNNKEELKNQKYPTPAQYKKEYKFLKEVDSLALANVQLNLDKAYKNFFRDKSVGFPKYKSKKSNRHSFTTNNQNGMVQNL
;
A
#
# COMPACT_ATOMS: atom_id res chain seq x y z
N MET A 1 2.62 4.15 4.34
CA MET A 1 3.29 3.55 3.18
C MET A 1 3.64 2.11 3.53
N LEU A 2 4.17 1.33 2.58
CA LEU A 2 4.65 -0.02 2.88
C LEU A 2 5.84 0.01 3.86
N SER A 3 6.71 1.02 3.76
CA SER A 3 7.85 1.27 4.63
C SER A 3 7.45 1.27 6.10
N ASP A 4 6.45 2.08 6.46
CA ASP A 4 6.00 2.19 7.84
C ASP A 4 5.47 0.85 8.38
N ARG A 5 4.85 0.02 7.52
CA ARG A 5 4.41 -1.32 7.91
C ARG A 5 5.57 -2.28 8.13
N ILE A 6 6.61 -2.20 7.30
CA ILE A 6 7.85 -2.96 7.46
C ILE A 6 8.52 -2.59 8.78
N ASP A 7 8.65 -1.29 9.06
CA ASP A 7 9.31 -0.80 10.28
C ASP A 7 8.52 -1.18 11.53
N THR A 8 7.20 -1.02 11.49
CA THR A 8 6.30 -1.42 12.57
C THR A 8 6.38 -2.93 12.81
N TYR A 9 6.30 -3.74 11.75
CA TYR A 9 6.44 -5.19 11.87
C TYR A 9 7.79 -5.59 12.45
N SER A 10 8.88 -4.99 12.00
CA SER A 10 10.24 -5.31 12.47
C SER A 10 10.41 -5.05 13.97
N LYS A 11 9.77 -3.98 14.49
CA LYS A 11 9.78 -3.63 15.92
C LYS A 11 8.91 -4.56 16.76
N TYR A 12 7.69 -4.85 16.30
CA TYR A 12 6.68 -5.57 17.11
C TYR A 12 6.47 -7.03 16.72
N LYS A 13 7.28 -7.62 15.83
CA LYS A 13 7.13 -9.02 15.39
C LYS A 13 7.11 -10.04 16.53
N ASN A 14 7.77 -9.73 17.66
CA ASN A 14 7.83 -10.59 18.84
C ASN A 14 6.63 -10.39 19.78
N ASN A 15 5.92 -9.26 19.69
CA ASN A 15 4.77 -8.93 20.51
C ASN A 15 3.50 -8.76 19.64
N LYS A 16 2.75 -9.85 19.50
CA LYS A 16 1.59 -9.93 18.60
C LYS A 16 0.43 -9.03 19.04
N GLU A 17 0.29 -8.77 20.34
CA GLU A 17 -0.77 -7.90 20.86
C GLU A 17 -0.49 -6.44 20.53
N GLU A 18 0.74 -5.99 20.79
CA GLU A 18 1.17 -4.64 20.41
C GLU A 18 1.09 -4.42 18.90
N LEU A 19 1.48 -5.41 18.09
CA LEU A 19 1.42 -5.31 16.62
C LEU A 19 -0.01 -5.08 16.11
N LYS A 20 -1.01 -5.70 16.73
CA LYS A 20 -2.44 -5.50 16.36
C LYS A 20 -2.94 -4.11 16.70
N ASN A 21 -2.40 -3.50 17.76
CA ASN A 21 -2.82 -2.19 18.24
C ASN A 21 -2.16 -1.01 17.51
N GLN A 22 -1.17 -1.28 16.65
CA GLN A 22 -0.47 -0.22 15.91
C GLN A 22 -1.39 0.45 14.88
N LYS A 23 -1.39 1.78 14.90
CA LYS A 23 -2.07 2.61 13.90
C LYS A 23 -1.10 2.99 12.79
N TYR A 24 -1.56 2.89 11.55
CA TYR A 24 -0.77 3.30 10.40
C TYR A 24 -1.08 4.74 9.98
N PRO A 25 -0.09 5.47 9.44
CA PRO A 25 -0.31 6.85 9.03
C PRO A 25 -1.27 6.93 7.84
N THR A 26 -2.14 7.94 7.84
CA THR A 26 -3.17 8.15 6.81
C THR A 26 -2.57 8.76 5.53
N PRO A 27 -3.20 8.61 4.36
CA PRO A 27 -2.72 9.21 3.11
C PRO A 27 -2.41 10.71 3.22
N ALA A 28 -3.17 11.45 4.03
CA ALA A 28 -2.98 12.88 4.24
C ALA A 28 -1.60 13.23 4.83
N GLN A 29 -1.03 12.36 5.67
CA GLN A 29 0.31 12.57 6.24
C GLN A 29 1.39 12.49 5.14
N TYR A 30 1.30 11.50 4.24
CA TYR A 30 2.26 11.39 3.13
C TYR A 30 2.12 12.51 2.11
N LYS A 31 0.91 13.05 1.88
CA LYS A 31 0.72 14.19 0.97
C LYS A 31 1.43 15.48 1.42
N LYS A 32 1.76 15.60 2.71
CA LYS A 32 2.55 16.73 3.23
C LYS A 32 4.03 16.58 2.90
N GLU A 33 4.55 15.38 3.05
CA GLU A 33 5.97 15.04 2.85
C GLU A 33 6.31 14.87 1.35
N TYR A 34 5.41 14.26 0.58
CA TYR A 34 5.59 13.95 -0.84
C TYR A 34 4.61 14.76 -1.69
N LYS A 35 5.01 15.96 -2.11
CA LYS A 35 4.15 16.88 -2.88
C LYS A 35 3.57 16.26 -4.15
N PHE A 36 4.34 15.42 -4.85
CA PHE A 36 3.87 14.72 -6.06
C PHE A 36 2.65 13.82 -5.81
N LEU A 37 2.41 13.35 -4.57
CA LEU A 37 1.21 12.57 -4.23
C LEU A 37 -0.09 13.40 -4.28
N LYS A 38 0.01 14.73 -4.36
CA LYS A 38 -1.15 15.61 -4.60
C LYS A 38 -1.59 15.62 -6.06
N GLU A 39 -0.67 15.32 -6.97
CA GLU A 39 -0.91 15.28 -8.42
C GLU A 39 -1.41 13.91 -8.89
N VAL A 40 -1.16 12.86 -8.10
CA VAL A 40 -1.65 11.51 -8.38
C VAL A 40 -3.18 11.44 -8.25
N ASP A 41 -3.82 10.76 -9.20
CA ASP A 41 -5.25 10.46 -9.16
C ASP A 41 -5.67 9.85 -7.82
N SER A 42 -6.74 10.40 -7.25
CA SER A 42 -7.27 9.99 -5.96
C SER A 42 -7.77 8.54 -5.96
N LEU A 43 -8.32 8.06 -7.09
CA LEU A 43 -8.78 6.68 -7.23
C LEU A 43 -7.59 5.72 -7.28
N ALA A 44 -6.55 6.05 -8.05
CA ALA A 44 -5.31 5.29 -8.09
C ALA A 44 -4.68 5.18 -6.69
N LEU A 45 -4.64 6.28 -5.93
CA LEU A 45 -4.10 6.28 -4.56
C LEU A 45 -4.91 5.37 -3.62
N ALA A 46 -6.24 5.43 -3.70
CA ALA A 46 -7.11 4.56 -2.91
C ALA A 46 -6.92 3.08 -3.27
N ASN A 47 -6.82 2.75 -4.56
CA ASN A 47 -6.58 1.39 -5.02
C ASN A 47 -5.22 0.85 -4.56
N VAL A 48 -4.17 1.67 -4.55
CA VAL A 48 -2.87 1.30 -3.99
C VAL A 48 -2.99 0.94 -2.50
N GLN A 49 -3.78 1.68 -1.73
CA GLN A 49 -4.01 1.39 -0.31
C GLN A 49 -4.77 0.09 -0.09
N LEU A 50 -5.85 -0.14 -0.85
CA LEU A 50 -6.62 -1.38 -0.80
C LEU A 50 -5.75 -2.60 -1.15
N ASN A 51 -4.91 -2.47 -2.18
CA ASN A 51 -3.96 -3.51 -2.58
C ASN A 51 -2.93 -3.80 -1.50
N LEU A 52 -2.39 -2.76 -0.85
CA LEU A 52 -1.46 -2.89 0.28
C LEU A 52 -2.12 -3.61 1.47
N ASP A 53 -3.35 -3.22 1.82
CA ASP A 53 -4.13 -3.86 2.89
C ASP A 53 -4.39 -5.33 2.60
N LYS A 54 -4.79 -5.65 1.36
CA LYS A 54 -5.02 -7.03 0.94
C LYS A 54 -3.74 -7.86 1.02
N ALA A 55 -2.62 -7.34 0.51
CA ALA A 55 -1.33 -8.03 0.57
C ALA A 55 -0.88 -8.28 2.01
N TYR A 56 -1.06 -7.29 2.90
CA TYR A 56 -0.67 -7.41 4.30
C TYR A 56 -1.58 -8.38 5.07
N LYS A 57 -2.89 -8.38 4.80
CA LYS A 57 -3.82 -9.39 5.34
C LYS A 57 -3.44 -10.80 4.87
N ASN A 58 -3.09 -10.96 3.59
CA ASN A 58 -2.64 -12.24 3.05
C ASN A 58 -1.36 -12.74 3.71
N PHE A 59 -0.39 -11.86 3.98
CA PHE A 59 0.84 -12.20 4.70
C PHE A 59 0.57 -12.84 6.07
N PHE A 60 -0.41 -12.34 6.83
CA PHE A 60 -0.76 -12.95 8.12
C PHE A 60 -1.64 -14.19 8.00
N ARG A 61 -2.43 -14.30 6.94
CA ARG A 61 -3.32 -15.45 6.71
C ARG A 61 -2.55 -16.68 6.22
N ASP A 62 -1.60 -16.47 5.32
CA ASP A 62 -0.85 -17.53 4.66
C ASP A 62 0.66 -17.23 4.68
N LYS A 63 1.40 -18.08 5.39
CA LYS A 63 2.85 -17.93 5.58
C LYS A 63 3.63 -18.13 4.27
N SER A 64 3.06 -18.78 3.25
CA SER A 64 3.72 -19.05 1.97
C SER A 64 3.86 -17.79 1.09
N VAL A 65 2.97 -16.80 1.27
CA VAL A 65 2.92 -15.58 0.44
C VAL A 65 4.08 -14.63 0.74
N GLY A 66 4.63 -14.69 1.96
CA GLY A 66 5.72 -13.82 2.40
C GLY A 66 5.32 -12.36 2.59
N PHE A 67 6.28 -11.55 3.06
CA PHE A 67 6.03 -10.13 3.36
C PHE A 67 5.79 -9.31 2.07
N PRO A 68 4.84 -8.36 2.04
CA PRO A 68 4.58 -7.54 0.84
C PRO A 68 5.83 -6.78 0.37
N LYS A 69 6.05 -6.73 -0.94
CA LYS A 69 7.22 -6.08 -1.55
C LYS A 69 6.82 -4.92 -2.45
N TYR A 70 7.70 -3.94 -2.56
CA TYR A 70 7.56 -2.90 -3.58
C TYR A 70 7.65 -3.50 -4.98
N LYS A 71 6.92 -2.91 -5.94
CA LYS A 71 7.10 -3.23 -7.35
C LYS A 71 8.50 -2.77 -7.79
N SER A 72 9.21 -3.64 -8.50
CA SER A 72 10.51 -3.29 -9.08
C SER A 72 10.35 -2.25 -10.18
N LYS A 73 11.18 -1.21 -10.16
CA LYS A 73 11.28 -0.23 -11.25
C LYS A 73 11.83 -0.85 -12.55
N LYS A 74 12.60 -1.94 -12.47
CA LYS A 74 13.21 -2.60 -13.64
C LYS A 74 12.21 -3.43 -14.47
N SER A 75 10.99 -3.61 -13.99
CA SER A 75 9.97 -4.36 -14.71
C SER A 75 9.40 -3.51 -15.84
N ASN A 76 9.63 -3.90 -17.10
CA ASN A 76 9.05 -3.21 -18.27
C ASN A 76 7.51 -3.26 -18.32
N ARG A 77 6.87 -4.13 -17.52
CA ARG A 77 5.42 -4.15 -17.35
C ARG A 77 5.03 -3.30 -16.15
N HIS A 78 4.70 -2.04 -16.41
CA HIS A 78 4.04 -1.16 -15.45
C HIS A 78 2.54 -1.20 -15.69
N SER A 79 1.77 -1.56 -14.67
CA SER A 79 0.31 -1.53 -14.72
C SER A 79 -0.22 -0.96 -13.42
N PHE A 80 -1.27 -0.15 -13.52
CA PHE A 80 -2.03 0.36 -12.39
C PHE A 80 -3.51 0.06 -12.60
N THR A 81 -4.25 -0.04 -11.49
CA THR A 81 -5.69 -0.33 -11.50
C THR A 81 -6.42 0.94 -11.12
N THR A 82 -7.44 1.27 -11.90
CA THR A 82 -8.31 2.43 -11.71
C THR A 82 -9.76 1.95 -11.75
N ASN A 83 -10.63 2.59 -10.98
CA ASN A 83 -12.04 2.20 -10.89
C ASN A 83 -12.80 2.94 -11.98
N ASN A 84 -13.51 2.22 -12.85
CA ASN A 84 -14.34 2.83 -13.89
C ASN A 84 -15.53 3.56 -13.23
N GLN A 85 -15.41 4.87 -13.05
CA GLN A 85 -16.54 5.72 -12.73
C GLN A 85 -17.24 6.08 -14.04
N ASN A 86 -18.21 5.25 -14.43
CA ASN A 86 -19.15 5.47 -15.54
C ASN A 86 -18.58 6.28 -16.73
N GLY A 87 -17.48 5.80 -17.33
CA GLY A 87 -16.97 6.31 -18.61
C GLY A 87 -15.72 7.20 -18.58
N MET A 88 -15.12 7.48 -17.42
CA MET A 88 -14.02 8.47 -17.34
C MET A 88 -12.60 7.92 -17.45
N VAL A 89 -12.37 6.61 -17.67
CA VAL A 89 -11.00 6.07 -17.62
C VAL A 89 -10.50 5.51 -18.95
N GLN A 90 -9.65 6.29 -19.63
CA GLN A 90 -8.71 5.80 -20.63
C GLN A 90 -7.55 5.08 -19.92
N ASN A 91 -7.32 3.83 -20.29
CA ASN A 91 -6.08 3.13 -19.96
C ASN A 91 -4.91 3.92 -20.57
N LEU A 92 -3.99 4.41 -19.74
CA LEU A 92 -2.67 4.93 -20.16
C LEU A 92 -1.62 3.85 -19.97
#